data_AF-A0A6A8AUD5-F1
#
_entry.id   AF-A0A6A8AUD5-F1
#
_cell.length_a   1.000
_cell.length_b   1.000
_cell.length_c   1.000
_cell.angle_alpha   90.00
_cell.angle_beta   90.00
_cell.angle_gamma   90.00
#
_symmetry.space_group_name_H-M   'P 1'
#
loop_
_entity.id
_entity.type
_entity.pdbx_description
1 polymer ?
#
loop_
_entity_poly.entity_id
_entity_poly.type
_entity_poly.pdbx_seq_one_letter_code
_entity_poly.pdbx_strand_id
1 'polypeptide(L)'
;MVKFRLLSKEDKDAIHGASLEVLEKTGVKVSNDPALLILKEGGCSVDGNVVRMSSSLVQEALKKVPESFHLYTRDGSRQHTVGGSEVIYNPVFSSTSRDAPWIASLSSFESS
;
A
#
# COMPACT_ATOMS: atom_id res chain seq x y z
N MET A 1 0.95 -3.02 23.90
CA MET A 1 2.15 -2.69 23.10
C MET A 1 2.33 -1.17 23.11
N VAL A 2 3.49 -0.66 23.49
CA VAL A 2 3.74 0.79 23.53
C VAL A 2 4.08 1.27 22.12
N LYS A 3 3.33 2.24 21.60
CA LYS A 3 3.59 2.85 20.28
C LYS A 3 4.61 3.98 20.47
N PHE A 4 5.86 3.74 20.10
CA PHE A 4 6.89 4.79 20.08
C PHE A 4 6.56 5.82 18.99
N ARG A 5 6.55 7.12 19.35
CA ARG A 5 6.25 8.22 18.43
C ARG A 5 7.47 9.14 18.33
N LEU A 6 8.17 9.06 17.20
CA LEU A 6 9.35 9.89 16.92
C LEU A 6 8.98 11.27 16.37
N LEU A 7 7.99 11.33 15.48
CA LEU A 7 7.59 12.56 14.78
C LEU A 7 6.45 13.28 15.51
N SER A 8 6.56 14.61 15.58
CA SER A 8 5.49 15.49 16.07
C SER A 8 4.30 15.48 15.10
N LYS A 9 3.21 16.18 15.46
CA LYS A 9 2.07 16.31 14.54
C LYS A 9 2.46 17.19 13.35
N GLU A 10 3.15 18.28 13.65
CA GLU A 10 3.63 19.28 12.71
C GLU A 10 4.59 18.65 11.69
N ASP A 11 5.50 17.77 12.12
CA ASP A 11 6.41 17.05 11.22
C ASP A 11 5.65 16.16 10.23
N LYS A 12 4.62 15.44 10.72
CA LYS A 12 3.79 14.57 9.87
C LYS A 12 2.98 15.38 8.86
N ASP A 13 2.41 16.50 9.31
CA ASP A 13 1.63 17.38 8.45
C ASP A 13 2.53 18.03 7.37
N ALA A 14 3.77 18.39 7.72
CA ALA A 14 4.76 18.88 6.78
C ALA A 14 5.17 17.83 5.73
N ILE A 15 5.46 16.59 6.15
CA ILE A 15 5.79 15.48 5.24
C ILE A 15 4.61 15.16 4.32
N HIS A 16 3.40 15.13 4.87
CA HIS A 16 2.18 14.87 4.11
C HIS A 16 1.94 15.96 3.06
N GLY A 17 2.04 17.24 3.45
CA GLY A 17 1.93 18.37 2.53
C GLY A 17 2.96 18.33 1.40
N ALA A 18 4.23 18.08 1.73
CA ALA A 18 5.31 17.96 0.74
C ALA A 18 5.08 16.78 -0.22
N SER A 19 4.57 15.65 0.28
CA SER A 19 4.23 14.49 -0.54
C SER A 19 3.10 14.80 -1.53
N LEU A 20 2.06 15.52 -1.09
CA LEU A 20 0.97 15.96 -1.97
C LEU A 20 1.47 16.94 -3.04
N GLU A 21 2.36 17.88 -2.68
CA GLU A 21 2.96 18.80 -3.63
C GLU A 21 3.75 18.05 -4.72
N VAL A 22 4.51 17.03 -4.36
CA VAL A 22 5.24 16.19 -5.33
C VAL A 22 4.26 15.45 -6.24
N LEU A 23 3.19 14.86 -5.71
CA LEU A 23 2.19 14.16 -6.53
C LEU A 23 1.44 15.09 -7.49
N GLU A 24 1.23 16.35 -7.09
CA GLU A 24 0.48 17.33 -7.88
C GLU A 24 1.36 18.03 -8.93
N LYS A 25 2.58 18.45 -8.57
CA LYS A 25 3.48 19.19 -9.48
C LYS A 25 4.35 18.27 -10.33
N THR A 26 5.01 17.31 -9.69
CA THR A 26 5.96 16.41 -10.35
C THR A 26 5.24 15.21 -10.97
N GLY A 27 4.33 14.58 -10.21
CA GLY A 27 3.61 13.39 -10.62
C GLY A 27 4.44 12.10 -10.55
N VAL A 28 3.86 11.00 -11.04
CA VAL A 28 4.44 9.65 -11.01
C VAL A 28 4.45 9.08 -12.42
N LYS A 29 5.56 8.45 -12.81
CA LYS A 29 5.66 7.76 -14.09
C LYS A 29 5.00 6.39 -14.04
N VAL A 30 4.04 6.15 -14.91
CA VAL A 30 3.29 4.88 -15.02
C VAL A 30 3.48 4.30 -16.42
N SER A 31 4.20 3.19 -16.52
CA SER A 31 4.53 2.53 -17.80
C SER A 31 3.52 1.42 -18.16
N ASN A 32 2.24 1.66 -17.94
CA ASN A 32 1.16 0.69 -18.22
C ASN A 32 -0.05 1.43 -18.79
N ASP A 33 -0.34 1.22 -20.07
CA ASP A 33 -1.37 1.96 -20.79
C ASP A 33 -2.78 1.77 -20.19
N PRO A 34 -3.22 0.54 -19.83
CA PRO A 34 -4.48 0.35 -19.09
C PRO A 34 -4.54 1.15 -17.78
N ALA A 35 -3.46 1.20 -17.01
CA ALA A 35 -3.43 1.95 -15.76
C ALA A 35 -3.51 3.47 -16.00
N LEU A 36 -2.89 3.98 -17.07
CA LEU A 36 -3.00 5.39 -17.45
C LEU A 36 -4.45 5.77 -17.78
N LEU A 37 -5.19 4.89 -18.46
CA LEU A 37 -6.61 5.11 -18.77
C LEU A 37 -7.45 5.19 -17.49
N ILE A 38 -7.30 4.22 -16.58
CA ILE A 38 -8.02 4.20 -15.30
C ILE A 38 -7.73 5.45 -14.47
N LEU A 39 -6.46 5.88 -14.41
CA LEU A 39 -6.06 7.06 -13.65
C LEU A 39 -6.62 8.34 -14.27
N LYS A 40 -6.65 8.44 -15.59
CA LYS A 40 -7.27 9.55 -16.32
C LYS A 40 -8.77 9.63 -16.08
N GLU A 41 -9.48 8.50 -16.17
CA GLU A 41 -10.91 8.40 -15.86
C GLU A 41 -11.20 8.71 -14.38
N GLY A 42 -10.28 8.34 -13.50
CA GLY A 42 -10.31 8.68 -12.08
C GLY A 42 -10.04 10.15 -11.76
N GLY A 43 -9.84 11.01 -12.76
CA GLY A 43 -9.66 12.46 -12.60
C GLY A 43 -8.20 12.91 -12.46
N CYS A 44 -7.22 12.04 -12.68
CA CYS A 44 -5.81 12.43 -12.71
C CYS A 44 -5.47 13.12 -14.03
N SER A 45 -4.55 14.09 -13.98
CA SER A 45 -3.98 14.68 -15.19
C SER A 45 -2.87 13.77 -15.72
N VAL A 46 -2.97 13.34 -16.98
CA VAL A 46 -1.99 12.45 -17.61
C VAL A 46 -1.32 13.16 -18.78
N ASP A 47 0.01 13.27 -18.72
CA ASP A 47 0.87 13.85 -19.75
C ASP A 47 1.91 12.82 -20.18
N GLY A 48 1.71 12.23 -21.36
CA GLY A 48 2.45 11.05 -21.79
C GLY A 48 2.24 9.88 -20.82
N ASN A 49 3.31 9.51 -20.10
CA ASN A 49 3.29 8.48 -19.06
C ASN A 49 3.46 9.04 -17.64
N VAL A 50 3.36 10.36 -17.47
CA VAL A 50 3.43 11.01 -16.16
C VAL A 50 2.01 11.35 -15.70
N VAL A 51 1.64 10.83 -14.53
CA VAL A 51 0.34 11.04 -13.89
C VAL A 51 0.49 12.00 -12.73
N ARG A 52 -0.25 13.11 -12.75
CA ARG A 52 -0.34 14.09 -11.67
C ARG A 52 -1.69 13.97 -10.97
N MET A 53 -1.65 13.97 -9.64
CA MET A 53 -2.82 13.78 -8.78
C MET A 53 -2.98 15.03 -7.92
N SER A 54 -4.16 15.66 -7.95
CA SER A 54 -4.42 16.80 -7.07
C SER A 54 -4.50 16.35 -5.61
N SER A 55 -4.12 17.23 -4.69
CA SER A 55 -4.27 16.96 -3.25
C SER A 55 -5.70 16.57 -2.87
N SER A 56 -6.71 17.24 -3.45
CA SER A 56 -8.12 16.91 -3.22
C SER A 56 -8.48 15.49 -3.65
N LEU A 57 -8.01 15.04 -4.82
CA LEU A 57 -8.29 13.71 -5.32
C LEU A 57 -7.67 12.64 -4.40
N VAL A 58 -6.45 12.87 -3.92
CA VAL A 58 -5.77 11.98 -2.97
C VAL A 58 -6.55 11.90 -1.66
N GLN A 59 -7.02 13.03 -1.12
CA GLN A 59 -7.83 13.05 0.11
C GLN A 59 -9.16 12.30 -0.07
N GLU A 60 -9.85 12.48 -1.19
CA GLU A 60 -11.09 11.74 -1.49
C GLU A 60 -10.85 10.23 -1.66
N ALA A 61 -9.72 9.84 -2.26
CA ALA A 61 -9.33 8.44 -2.35
C ALA A 61 -9.05 7.83 -0.98
N LEU A 62 -8.33 8.53 -0.11
CA LEU A 62 -8.01 8.06 1.24
C LEU A 62 -9.26 7.82 2.09
N LYS A 63 -10.31 8.65 1.95
CA LYS A 63 -11.60 8.43 2.65
C LYS A 63 -12.31 7.13 2.29
N LYS A 64 -12.03 6.56 1.10
CA LYS A 64 -12.61 5.31 0.63
C LYS A 64 -11.87 4.08 1.16
N VAL A 65 -10.66 4.26 1.69
CA VAL A 65 -9.84 3.16 2.21
C VAL A 65 -10.37 2.75 3.59
N PRO A 66 -10.66 1.45 3.81
CA PRO A 66 -11.06 0.99 5.13
C PRO A 66 -9.89 1.09 6.12
N GLU A 67 -10.19 1.40 7.39
CA GLU A 67 -9.17 1.46 8.45
C GLU A 67 -8.51 0.10 8.73
N SER A 68 -9.25 -0.98 8.49
CA SER A 68 -8.75 -2.36 8.55
C SER A 68 -9.56 -3.29 7.65
N PHE A 69 -8.93 -4.40 7.24
CA PHE A 69 -9.59 -5.45 6.48
C PHE A 69 -8.99 -6.83 6.81
N HIS A 70 -9.74 -7.90 6.52
CA HIS A 70 -9.30 -9.26 6.80
C HIS A 70 -8.63 -9.90 5.57
N LEU A 71 -7.51 -10.59 5.83
CA LEU A 71 -6.93 -11.55 4.90
C LEU A 71 -7.49 -12.94 5.21
N TYR A 72 -7.96 -13.61 4.17
CA TYR A 72 -8.56 -14.93 4.27
C TYR A 72 -7.64 -15.97 3.63
N THR A 73 -7.64 -17.18 4.20
CA THR A 73 -7.03 -18.36 3.60
C THR A 73 -7.87 -18.86 2.40
N ARG A 74 -7.31 -19.83 1.66
CA ARG A 74 -8.01 -20.47 0.53
C ARG A 74 -9.30 -21.19 0.92
N ASP A 75 -9.39 -21.73 2.14
CA ASP A 75 -10.59 -22.39 2.66
C ASP A 75 -11.62 -21.40 3.24
N GLY A 76 -11.34 -20.10 3.17
CA GLY A 76 -12.25 -19.03 3.59
C GLY A 76 -12.20 -18.73 5.10
N SER A 77 -11.29 -19.34 5.86
CA SER A 77 -11.06 -18.95 7.25
C SER A 77 -10.32 -17.62 7.35
N ARG A 78 -10.65 -16.82 8.38
CA ARG A 78 -9.99 -15.52 8.62
C ARG A 78 -8.58 -15.80 9.15
N GLN A 79 -7.57 -15.36 8.42
CA GLN A 79 -6.18 -15.61 8.79
C GLN A 79 -5.59 -14.44 9.59
N HIS A 80 -5.74 -13.21 9.09
CA HIS A 80 -5.13 -12.01 9.69
C HIS A 80 -5.99 -10.77 9.50
N THR A 81 -5.86 -9.79 10.39
CA THR A 81 -6.42 -8.43 10.18
C THR A 81 -5.29 -7.47 9.82
N VAL A 82 -5.38 -6.85 8.64
CA VAL A 82 -4.47 -5.78 8.22
C VAL A 82 -5.01 -4.46 8.76
N GLY A 83 -4.23 -3.80 9.60
CA GLY A 83 -4.60 -2.53 10.24
C GLY A 83 -4.71 -2.64 11.77
N GLY A 84 -5.03 -1.51 12.42
CA GLY A 84 -5.15 -1.45 13.88
C GLY A 84 -3.82 -1.67 14.61
N SER A 85 -3.83 -2.59 15.58
CA SER A 85 -2.67 -2.94 16.42
C SER A 85 -2.11 -4.34 16.16
N GLU A 86 -2.66 -5.07 15.19
CA GLU A 86 -2.18 -6.42 14.84
C GLU A 86 -0.82 -6.30 14.14
N VAL A 87 0.08 -7.22 14.47
CA VAL A 87 1.41 -7.32 13.84
C VAL A 87 1.45 -8.64 13.09
N ILE A 88 1.61 -8.57 11.78
CA ILE A 88 1.66 -9.74 10.89
C ILE A 88 3.12 -10.03 10.55
N TYR A 89 3.59 -11.23 10.89
CA TYR A 89 4.89 -11.72 10.49
C TYR A 89 4.75 -12.46 9.17
N ASN A 90 5.51 -12.04 8.16
CA ASN A 90 5.54 -12.67 6.85
C ASN A 90 6.99 -12.97 6.47
N PRO A 91 7.30 -14.16 5.93
CA PRO A 91 8.61 -14.42 5.35
C PRO A 91 9.00 -13.38 4.30
N VAL A 92 10.32 -13.28 4.07
CA VAL A 92 10.88 -12.33 3.11
C VAL A 92 10.37 -12.60 1.70
N PHE A 93 9.83 -11.58 1.04
CA PHE A 93 9.54 -11.60 -0.39
C PHE A 93 10.77 -11.18 -1.20
N SER A 94 11.75 -12.07 -1.25
CA SER A 94 12.81 -12.05 -2.26
C SER A 94 13.56 -13.38 -2.21
N SER A 95 13.04 -14.39 -2.91
CA SER A 95 13.86 -15.54 -3.31
C SER A 95 13.82 -15.61 -4.82
N THR A 96 14.79 -14.98 -5.48
CA THR A 96 15.09 -15.34 -6.87
C THR A 96 15.82 -16.68 -6.83
N SER A 97 15.08 -17.75 -6.56
CA SER A 97 15.40 -19.07 -7.08
C SER A 97 14.16 -19.52 -7.82
N ARG A 98 14.31 -19.76 -9.12
CA ARG A 98 13.23 -20.22 -10.00
C ARG A 98 12.62 -21.56 -9.57
N ASP A 99 13.12 -22.20 -8.51
CA ASP A 99 12.76 -23.54 -8.06
C ASP A 99 12.83 -23.70 -6.52
N ALA A 100 12.08 -22.91 -5.74
CA ALA A 100 11.95 -23.12 -4.29
C ALA A 100 10.52 -23.54 -3.86
N PRO A 101 10.11 -24.79 -4.12
CA PRO A 101 8.78 -25.31 -3.72
C PRO A 101 8.59 -25.43 -2.19
N TRP A 102 9.63 -25.24 -1.38
CA TRP A 102 9.59 -25.41 0.07
C TRP A 102 9.02 -24.21 0.84
N ILE A 103 8.92 -23.03 0.23
CA ILE A 103 8.38 -21.83 0.89
C ILE A 103 6.87 -21.94 1.16
N ALA A 104 6.15 -22.76 0.39
CA ALA A 104 4.73 -23.05 0.65
C ALA A 104 4.49 -23.94 1.89
N SER A 105 5.52 -24.57 2.46
CA SER A 105 5.38 -25.52 3.57
C SER A 105 5.64 -24.91 4.96
N LEU A 106 6.05 -23.65 5.05
CA LEU A 106 6.44 -23.04 6.34
C LEU A 106 5.27 -22.64 7.23
N SER A 107 4.02 -22.72 6.76
CA SER A 107 2.83 -22.51 7.62
C SER A 107 2.52 -23.71 8.53
N SER A 108 3.21 -24.85 8.38
CA SER A 108 2.94 -26.07 9.16
C SER A 108 3.97 -26.35 10.27
N PHE A 109 4.91 -25.43 10.53
CA PHE A 109 5.99 -25.66 11.51
C PHE A 109 5.90 -24.82 12.80
N GLU A 110 4.81 -24.09 13.05
CA GLU A 110 4.57 -23.41 14.34
C GLU A 110 3.48 -24.10 15.19
N SER A 111 3.47 -25.43 15.20
CA SER A 111 2.75 -26.21 16.22
C SER A 111 3.53 -27.47 16.56
N SER A 112 4.58 -27.30 17.36
CA SER A 112 5.19 -28.34 18.20
C SER A 112 5.91 -27.69 19.37
#